data_AF-A0A1C6F8M3-F1
#
_entry.id   AF-A0A1C6F8M3-F1
#
_cell.length_a   1.000
_cell.length_b   1.000
_cell.length_c   1.000
_cell.angle_alpha   90.00
_cell.angle_beta   90.00
_cell.angle_gamma   90.00
#
_symmetry.space_group_name_H-M   'P 1'
#
loop_
_entity.id
_entity.type
_entity.pdbx_description
1 polymer ?
#
loop_
_entity_poly.entity_id
_entity_poly.type
_entity_poly.pdbx_seq_one_letter_code
_entity_poly.pdbx_strand_id
1 'polypeptide(L)' 'MPNAQTRASAKYNAKTYEEMKIRVYKGQKDQIAAHAASKGMSLNAYINALIAADMGEKLTKPEQEQGR' A
#
# COMPACT_ATOMS: atom_id res chain seq x y z
N MET A 1 30.37 -0.91 8.50
CA MET A 1 30.06 0.52 8.32
C MET A 1 28.60 0.64 7.90
N PRO A 2 27.68 1.25 8.67
CA PRO A 2 26.29 1.39 8.26
C PRO A 2 26.15 2.66 7.40
N ASN A 3 25.94 2.45 6.11
CA ASN A 3 25.92 3.48 5.08
C ASN A 3 24.74 4.43 5.34
N ALA A 4 24.98 5.74 5.30
CA ALA A 4 23.99 6.81 5.55
C ALA A 4 22.71 6.70 4.69
N GLN A 5 22.75 5.91 3.63
CA GLN A 5 21.64 5.61 2.74
C GLN A 5 20.49 4.86 3.42
N THR A 6 20.75 4.00 4.43
CA THR A 6 19.68 3.26 5.12
C THR A 6 18.84 4.14 6.05
N ARG A 7 19.36 5.27 6.54
CA ARG A 7 18.62 6.21 7.40
C ARG A 7 17.71 7.15 6.61
N ALA A 8 18.04 7.46 5.36
CA ALA A 8 17.23 8.33 4.51
C ALA A 8 15.97 7.63 4.00
N SER A 9 16.08 6.37 3.55
CA SER A 9 14.93 5.58 3.08
C SER A 9 13.91 5.31 4.19
N ALA A 10 14.36 5.17 5.44
CA ALA A 10 13.47 4.99 6.59
C ALA A 10 12.61 6.25 6.90
N LYS A 11 13.14 7.46 6.68
CA LYS A 11 12.41 8.72 6.88
C LYS A 11 11.36 8.98 5.79
N TYR A 12 11.55 8.46 4.58
CA TYR A 12 10.62 8.66 3.47
C TYR A 12 9.36 7.79 3.58
N ASN A 13 9.52 6.55 4.07
CA ASN A 13 8.40 5.63 4.25
C ASN A 13 7.43 6.08 5.35
N ALA A 14 7.94 6.60 6.47
CA ALA A 14 7.12 7.01 7.60
C ALA A 14 6.36 8.33 7.39
N LYS A 15 6.76 9.16 6.42
CA LYS A 15 6.12 10.45 6.16
C LYS A 15 5.01 10.36 5.10
N THR A 16 4.98 9.27 4.33
CA THR A 16 4.14 9.15 3.13
C THR A 16 3.08 8.06 3.26
N TYR A 17 3.36 7.02 4.05
CA TYR A 17 2.46 5.87 4.20
C TYR A 17 1.99 5.73 5.65
N GLU A 18 0.68 5.75 5.84
CA GLU A 18 0.03 5.35 7.08
C GLU A 18 -0.13 3.81 7.09
N GLU A 19 0.30 3.13 8.16
CA GLU A 19 0.09 1.69 8.30
C GLU A 19 -1.31 1.37 8.82
N MET A 20 -2.11 0.65 8.04
CA MET A 20 -3.41 0.14 8.47
C MET A 20 -3.32 -1.35 8.83
N LYS A 21 -3.61 -1.70 10.08
CA LYS A 21 -3.74 -3.10 10.51
C LYS A 21 -5.15 -3.61 10.21
N ILE A 22 -5.26 -4.55 9.27
CA ILE A 22 -6.53 -5.22 8.93
C ILE A 22 -6.54 -6.62 9.54
N ARG A 23 -7.62 -6.95 10.26
CA ARG A 23 -7.87 -8.30 10.76
C ARG A 23 -8.77 -9.02 9.77
N VAL A 24 -8.30 -10.14 9.24
CA VAL A 24 -9.06 -11.05 8.38
C VAL A 24 -9.16 -12.41 9.04
N TYR A 25 -10.19 -13.19 8.71
CA TYR A 25 -10.30 -14.55 9.23
C TYR A 25 -9.16 -15.43 8.69
N LYS A 26 -8.85 -16.49 9.44
CA LYS A 26 -7.81 -17.45 9.03
C LYS A 26 -8.16 -18.06 7.67
N GLY A 27 -7.20 -18.08 6.75
CA GLY A 27 -7.39 -18.54 5.37
C GLY A 27 -7.86 -17.47 4.37
N GLN A 28 -8.52 -16.40 4.83
CA GLN A 28 -8.93 -15.32 3.93
C GLN A 28 -7.73 -14.55 3.38
N LYS A 29 -6.66 -14.39 4.15
CA LYS A 29 -5.43 -13.72 3.68
C LYS A 29 -4.90 -14.38 2.40
N ASP A 30 -4.85 -15.71 2.37
CA ASP A 30 -4.34 -16.47 1.21
C ASP A 30 -5.29 -16.36 0.02
N GLN A 31 -6.61 -16.38 0.26
CA GLN A 31 -7.61 -16.16 -0.79
C GLN A 31 -7.48 -14.78 -1.43
N ILE A 32 -7.33 -13.73 -0.62
CA ILE A 32 -7.16 -12.36 -1.11
C ILE A 32 -5.82 -12.23 -1.85
N ALA A 33 -4.75 -12.84 -1.33
CA ALA A 33 -3.44 -12.83 -1.99
C ALA A 33 -3.47 -13.54 -3.35
N ALA A 34 -4.10 -14.72 -3.44
CA ALA A 34 -4.25 -15.45 -4.69
C ALA A 34 -5.09 -14.65 -5.72
N HIS A 35 -6.14 -13.96 -5.27
CA HIS A 35 -6.97 -13.13 -6.13
C HIS A 35 -6.28 -11.83 -6.56
N ALA A 36 -5.43 -11.25 -5.71
CA ALA A 36 -4.56 -10.14 -6.11
C ALA A 36 -3.54 -10.61 -7.16
N ALA A 37 -2.92 -11.78 -6.94
CA ALA A 37 -1.95 -12.37 -7.85
C ALA A 37 -2.56 -12.73 -9.21
N SER A 38 -3.80 -13.24 -9.25
CA SER A 38 -4.50 -13.51 -10.51
C SER A 38 -4.76 -12.25 -11.34
N LYS A 39 -4.80 -11.08 -10.68
CA LYS A 39 -4.91 -9.75 -11.31
C LYS A 39 -3.54 -9.11 -11.59
N GLY A 40 -2.43 -9.79 -11.31
CA GLY A 40 -1.07 -9.25 -11.44
C GLY A 40 -0.77 -8.11 -10.44
N MET A 41 -1.54 -8.00 -9.35
CA MET A 41 -1.41 -6.96 -8.34
C MET A 41 -0.80 -7.51 -7.06
N SER A 42 -0.03 -6.69 -6.34
CA SER A 42 0.32 -7.00 -4.95
C SER A 42 -0.91 -6.93 -4.05
N LEU A 43 -0.90 -7.65 -2.93
CA LEU A 43 -1.99 -7.60 -1.95
C LEU A 43 -2.31 -6.16 -1.51
N ASN A 44 -1.27 -5.34 -1.29
CA ASN A 44 -1.42 -3.94 -0.92
C ASN A 44 -2.03 -3.10 -2.05
N ALA A 45 -1.53 -3.25 -3.28
CA ALA A 45 -2.10 -2.55 -4.44
C ALA A 45 -3.57 -2.94 -4.67
N TYR A 46 -3.91 -4.21 -4.47
CA TYR A 46 -5.27 -4.71 -4.59
C TYR A 46 -6.21 -4.08 -3.56
N ILE A 47 -5.80 -4.02 -2.28
CA ILE A 47 -6.59 -3.39 -1.22
C ILE A 47 -6.76 -1.89 -1.50
N ASN A 48 -5.69 -1.18 -1.86
CA ASN A 48 -5.77 0.24 -2.19
C ASN A 48 -6.66 0.50 -3.41
N ALA A 49 -6.59 -0.36 -4.43
CA ALA A 49 -7.44 -0.25 -5.61
C ALA A 49 -8.93 -0.49 -5.28
N LEU A 50 -9.25 -1.44 -4.40
CA LEU A 50 -10.62 -1.66 -3.92
C LEU A 50 -11.15 -0.44 -3.16
N ILE A 51 -10.34 0.12 -2.25
CA ILE A 51 -10.71 1.31 -1.49
C ILE A 51 -10.91 2.49 -2.44
N ALA A 52 -10.02 2.69 -3.42
CA ALA A 52 -10.15 3.75 -4.41
C ALA A 52 -11.37 3.55 -5.32
N ALA A 53 -11.71 2.31 -5.68
CA ALA A 53 -12.89 2.00 -6.47
C ALA A 53 -14.19 2.28 -5.70
N ASP A 54 -14.24 2.01 -4.40
CA ASP A 54 -15.39 2.26 -3.55
C ASP A 54 -15.54 3.73 -3.15
N MET A 55 -14.45 4.34 -2.65
CA MET A 55 -14.43 5.74 -2.23
C MET A 55 -14.46 6.71 -3.40
N GLY A 56 -13.96 6.32 -4.58
CA GLY A 56 -13.87 7.18 -5.76
C GLY A 56 -13.12 8.47 -5.47
N GLU A 57 -13.78 9.60 -5.75
CA GLU A 57 -13.26 10.96 -5.53
C GLU A 57 -13.14 11.35 -4.04
N LYS A 58 -13.75 10.57 -3.13
CA LYS A 58 -13.66 10.82 -1.68
C LYS A 58 -12.32 10.39 -1.11
N LEU A 59 -11.59 9.52 -1.82
CA LEU A 59 -10.25 9.14 -1.42
C LEU A 59 -9.30 10.29 -1.76
N THR A 60 -8.89 11.06 -0.74
CA THR A 60 -7.81 12.02 -0.89
C THR A 60 -6.52 11.27 -1.20
N LYS A 61 -6.14 11.25 -2.47
CA LYS A 61 -4.81 10.79 -2.86
C LYS A 61 -3.83 11.83 -2.35
N PRO A 62 -2.77 11.46 -1.61
CA PRO A 62 -1.67 12.39 -1.42
C PRO A 62 -1.23 12.78 -2.83
N GLU A 63 -1.21 14.09 -3.09
CA GLU A 63 -0.68 14.64 -4.32
C GLU A 63 0.78 14.20 -4.41
N GLN A 64 1.01 13.03 -5.01
CA GLN A 64 2.35 12.58 -5.33
C GLN A 64 2.85 13.59 -6.33
N GLU A 65 3.79 14.41 -5.85
CA GLU A 65 4.56 15.35 -6.64
C GLU A 65 4.76 14.77 -8.03
N GLN A 66 4.07 15.39 -8.98
CA GLN A 66 4.47 15.43 -10.36
C GLN A 66 5.80 16.20 -10.41
N GLY A 67 6.84 15.59 -9.88
CA GLY A 67 8.21 16.05 -9.83
C GLY A 67 9.02 15.17 -10.77
N ARG A 68 9.47 15.79 -11.85
CA ARG A 68 10.28 15.24 -12.93
C ARG A 68 11.58 14.58 -12.46
#